data_AF-E9HRC2-F1
#
_entry.id   AF-E9HRC2-F1
#
_cell.length_a   1.000
_cell.length_b   1.000
_cell.length_c   1.000
_cell.angle_alpha   90.00
_cell.angle_beta   90.00
_cell.angle_gamma   90.00
#
_symmetry.space_group_name_H-M   'P 1'
#
loop_
_entity.id
_entity.type
_entity.pdbx_description
1 polymer ?
#
loop_
_entity_poly.entity_id
_entity_poly.type
_entity_poly.pdbx_seq_one_letter_code
_entity_poly.pdbx_strand_id
1 'polypeptide(L)'
;MCSTEIIQGLSIPVNIKLKLIPILHQRCSSVEYVQRGWLDQPHLEFPRRTLDVLVTLAMAEAANCFILKADSLSSSVSDLSQDAALAVESLILGLCLAGKTEERELKIALTSAVQLSRVTGPEISATIFDCLTRLLLQSSGSTLVLLCQALAAIGDTQPSAIVPALVDIMSMLKKLTVQSDQELLAIPLLCVLMFQTHASHCWSQQASEVVHEAIFRVDLWVAFRIARSATRYGHHSIAHKILDRLLGHISTEHLYFWIQGLRNFTLAESHLSCGTGPPDGAAVSLMERLVLSSKLYLQGLSSLKAATSPTRVLQFQAEFGRLRACRTLQTAPPPAIAHAVVAATRDELQRCGRITHQLRKSVVVLRQVAEALSKLGQSAFDADQESLTNLQLQKQMALILAQTVESICLRASQQGVMTVEDDLPMINKTVQADHVAVRSMATRCADAVDLVRRFRDGNPDLKLINHLNVGCFLDCLKFLIETPLCFPRFMFQTLQTTSIKLAVSPQPRVAGEAITTTIGSQLAVKVEGIVQPIESSTSMNKTVEPHNDYFSAQFLLTFATAGLHQVFVETALLDTFDALWNAGPKAQLSVKTFEESGSSKTTSSSSSAASRATATATSSRS
;
A
#
# COMPACT_ATOMS: atom_id res chain seq x y z
N MET A 1 -15.81 17.00 21.45
CA MET A 1 -16.19 15.83 22.28
C MET A 1 -16.60 14.73 21.31
N CYS A 2 -15.69 14.27 20.45
CA CYS A 2 -14.74 13.15 20.63
C CYS A 2 -15.42 11.79 20.79
N SER A 3 -15.84 11.22 19.67
CA SER A 3 -16.11 9.78 19.51
C SER A 3 -14.91 9.19 18.75
N THR A 4 -13.88 8.83 19.51
CA THR A 4 -12.62 8.22 19.08
C THR A 4 -12.53 6.75 19.50
N GLU A 5 -13.61 6.00 19.36
CA GLU A 5 -13.62 4.57 19.67
C GLU A 5 -14.24 3.80 18.51
N ILE A 6 -13.77 2.56 18.30
CA ILE A 6 -14.12 1.60 17.21
C ILE A 6 -13.07 1.47 16.08
N ILE A 7 -11.78 1.74 16.35
CA ILE A 7 -10.67 0.95 15.78
C ILE A 7 -9.61 0.74 16.87
N GLN A 8 -9.95 -0.06 17.89
CA GLN A 8 -8.97 -0.70 18.75
C GLN A 8 -9.27 -2.20 18.75
N GLY A 9 -8.26 -2.99 18.40
CA GLY A 9 -8.35 -4.44 18.38
C GLY A 9 -7.54 -5.05 17.25
N LEU A 10 -6.21 -4.88 17.32
CA LEU A 10 -5.16 -5.85 16.95
C LEU A 10 -3.79 -5.16 17.03
N SER A 11 -3.48 -4.58 18.19
CA SER A 11 -2.10 -4.45 18.64
C SER A 11 -1.85 -5.65 19.56
N ILE A 12 -0.95 -6.55 19.19
CA ILE A 12 -0.42 -7.56 20.11
C ILE A 12 0.61 -6.83 20.98
N PRO A 13 0.36 -6.52 22.27
CA PRO A 13 1.46 -6.23 23.15
C PRO A 13 2.21 -7.55 23.36
N VAL A 14 3.51 -7.57 23.03
CA VAL A 14 4.41 -8.66 23.39
C VAL A 14 4.55 -8.62 24.91
N ASN A 15 3.64 -9.32 25.58
CA ASN A 15 3.81 -9.81 26.93
C ASN A 15 3.32 -11.24 26.90
N ILE A 16 4.26 -12.17 26.74
CA ILE A 16 4.01 -13.60 26.73
C ILE A 16 3.47 -13.98 28.11
N LYS A 17 2.14 -14.02 28.24
CA LYS A 17 1.46 -14.80 29.27
C LYS A 17 1.00 -16.09 28.60
N LEU A 18 1.79 -17.15 28.77
CA LEU A 18 1.41 -18.52 28.44
C LEU A 18 0.13 -18.86 29.22
N LYS A 19 -1.01 -18.81 28.55
CA LYS A 19 -2.28 -19.32 29.07
C LYS A 19 -2.45 -20.73 28.51
N LEU A 20 -2.15 -21.74 29.32
CA LEU A 20 -2.44 -23.14 29.02
C LEU A 20 -3.95 -23.29 28.80
N ILE A 21 -4.35 -23.55 27.56
CA ILE A 21 -5.70 -23.99 27.22
C ILE A 21 -5.68 -25.52 27.34
N PRO A 22 -6.49 -26.13 28.22
CA PRO A 22 -6.50 -27.58 28.35
C PRO A 22 -7.04 -28.20 27.05
N ILE A 23 -6.27 -29.11 26.47
CA ILE A 23 -6.70 -29.95 25.34
C ILE A 23 -7.69 -30.96 25.90
N LEU A 24 -8.99 -30.71 25.73
CA LEU A 24 -10.03 -31.69 26.00
C LEU A 24 -10.06 -32.71 24.86
N HIS A 25 -9.41 -33.85 25.09
CA HIS A 25 -9.48 -35.03 24.22
C HIS A 25 -10.77 -35.81 24.50
N GLN A 26 -11.92 -35.25 24.13
CA GLN A 26 -13.19 -35.97 24.06
C GLN A 26 -13.90 -35.59 22.76
N ARG A 27 -14.12 -36.58 21.88
CA ARG A 27 -14.92 -36.43 20.66
C ARG A 27 -16.26 -35.79 21.01
N CYS A 28 -16.55 -34.64 20.41
CA CYS A 28 -17.67 -33.77 20.75
C CYS A 28 -18.98 -34.36 20.21
N SER A 29 -19.55 -35.36 20.88
CA SER A 29 -20.94 -35.83 20.68
C SER A 29 -22.00 -34.80 21.10
N SER A 30 -21.56 -33.58 21.47
CA SER A 30 -22.38 -32.48 21.97
C SER A 30 -23.01 -31.65 20.86
N VAL A 31 -22.41 -31.58 19.65
CA VAL A 31 -22.92 -30.76 18.54
C VAL A 31 -24.24 -31.31 18.01
N GLU A 32 -24.37 -32.62 17.83
CA GLU A 32 -25.65 -33.25 17.43
C GLU A 32 -26.78 -33.03 18.46
N TYR A 33 -26.43 -32.99 19.75
CA TYR A 33 -27.40 -32.77 20.83
C TYR A 33 -27.89 -31.31 20.86
N VAL A 34 -26.98 -30.37 20.61
CA VAL A 34 -27.28 -28.93 20.44
C VAL A 34 -28.13 -28.75 19.18
N GLN A 35 -27.74 -29.32 18.04
CA GLN A 35 -28.48 -29.19 16.77
C GLN A 35 -29.91 -29.75 16.87
N ARG A 36 -30.12 -30.90 17.52
CA ARG A 36 -31.47 -31.44 17.80
C ARG A 36 -32.27 -30.59 18.79
N GLY A 37 -31.63 -30.04 19.81
CA GLY A 37 -32.29 -29.16 20.78
C GLY A 37 -32.75 -27.82 20.20
N TRP A 38 -32.10 -27.34 19.12
CA TRP A 38 -32.36 -26.03 18.52
C TRP A 38 -33.53 -26.04 17.52
N LEU A 39 -33.80 -27.19 16.89
CA LEU A 39 -34.92 -27.35 15.95
C LEU A 39 -36.28 -27.53 16.65
N ASP A 40 -36.31 -27.91 17.93
CA ASP A 40 -37.55 -28.32 18.63
C ASP A 40 -38.18 -27.25 19.55
N GLN A 41 -37.58 -26.06 19.71
CA GLN A 41 -38.05 -25.07 20.72
C GLN A 41 -37.83 -23.60 20.27
N PRO A 42 -38.86 -22.89 19.76
CA PRO A 42 -38.72 -21.51 19.25
C PRO A 42 -38.68 -20.40 20.33
N HIS A 43 -38.58 -20.73 21.63
CA HIS A 43 -38.74 -19.75 22.73
C HIS A 43 -37.68 -19.80 23.84
N LEU A 44 -36.47 -20.33 23.58
CA LEU A 44 -35.42 -20.38 24.60
C LEU A 44 -34.71 -19.03 24.76
N GLU A 45 -35.00 -18.31 25.85
CA GLU A 45 -34.08 -17.31 26.40
C GLU A 45 -32.89 -18.05 27.01
N PHE A 46 -31.72 -17.97 26.37
CA PHE A 46 -30.51 -18.62 26.87
C PHE A 46 -29.89 -17.83 28.04
N PRO A 47 -29.57 -18.48 29.18
CA PRO A 47 -28.77 -17.85 30.22
C PRO A 47 -27.40 -17.45 29.66
N ARG A 48 -26.94 -16.24 29.96
CA ARG A 48 -25.64 -15.69 29.49
C ARG A 48 -24.45 -16.65 29.64
N ARG A 49 -24.43 -17.44 30.72
CA ARG A 49 -23.39 -18.46 30.97
C ARG A 49 -23.38 -19.59 29.94
N THR A 50 -24.53 -19.98 29.42
CA THR A 50 -24.65 -21.02 28.39
C THR A 50 -24.12 -20.50 27.05
N LEU A 51 -24.42 -19.25 26.71
CA LEU A 51 -23.85 -18.58 25.53
C LEU A 51 -22.33 -18.43 25.66
N ASP A 52 -21.82 -18.01 26.81
CA ASP A 52 -20.37 -17.90 27.05
C ASP A 52 -19.65 -19.26 26.86
N VAL A 53 -20.25 -20.36 27.32
CA VAL A 53 -19.70 -21.71 27.15
C VAL A 53 -19.73 -22.14 25.68
N LEU A 54 -20.83 -21.90 24.97
CA LEU A 54 -20.95 -22.23 23.54
C LEU A 54 -19.98 -21.41 22.68
N VAL A 55 -19.82 -20.12 22.97
CA VAL A 55 -18.84 -19.25 22.32
C VAL A 55 -17.41 -19.75 22.59
N THR A 56 -17.12 -20.14 23.83
CA THR A 56 -15.79 -20.67 24.21
C THR A 56 -15.49 -22.00 23.53
N LEU A 57 -16.48 -22.89 23.41
CA LEU A 57 -16.36 -24.16 22.69
C LEU A 57 -16.14 -23.94 21.18
N ALA A 58 -16.92 -23.07 20.54
CA ALA A 58 -16.74 -22.74 19.13
C ALA A 58 -15.36 -22.10 18.87
N MET A 59 -14.88 -21.24 19.78
CA MET A 59 -13.52 -20.68 19.70
C MET A 59 -12.44 -21.74 19.90
N ALA A 60 -12.64 -22.70 20.81
CA ALA A 60 -11.70 -23.78 21.05
C ALA A 60 -11.62 -24.75 19.87
N GLU A 61 -12.74 -25.07 19.23
CA GLU A 61 -12.79 -25.89 18.01
C GLU A 61 -12.12 -25.16 16.83
N ALA A 62 -12.41 -23.88 16.62
CA ALA A 62 -11.74 -23.08 15.59
C ALA A 62 -10.22 -22.96 15.84
N ALA A 63 -9.80 -22.80 17.10
CA ALA A 63 -8.38 -22.78 17.47
C ALA A 63 -7.70 -24.15 17.27
N ASN A 64 -8.38 -25.25 17.56
CA ASN A 64 -7.88 -26.60 17.30
C ASN A 64 -7.68 -26.84 15.80
N CYS A 65 -8.60 -26.39 14.94
CA CYS A 65 -8.41 -26.44 13.49
C CYS A 65 -7.17 -25.63 13.04
N PHE A 66 -6.90 -24.48 13.68
CA PHE A 66 -5.72 -23.67 13.36
C PHE A 66 -4.40 -24.38 13.71
N ILE A 67 -4.33 -24.97 14.92
CA ILE A 67 -3.13 -25.70 15.39
C ILE A 67 -2.89 -26.93 14.52
N LEU A 68 -3.93 -27.70 14.19
CA LEU A 68 -3.79 -28.92 13.38
C LEU A 68 -3.45 -28.65 11.91
N LYS A 69 -3.72 -27.47 11.36
CA LYS A 69 -3.25 -27.13 10.00
C LYS A 69 -1.75 -26.79 9.97
N ALA A 70 -1.17 -26.39 11.11
CA ALA A 70 0.27 -26.21 11.24
C ALA A 70 1.02 -27.57 11.30
N ASP A 71 0.36 -28.61 11.83
CA ASP A 71 0.88 -29.98 11.91
C ASP A 71 0.22 -30.87 10.85
N SER A 72 0.86 -31.01 9.68
CA SER A 72 0.34 -31.71 8.50
C SER A 72 -0.08 -33.17 8.73
N LEU A 73 -1.37 -33.41 9.01
CA LEU A 73 -2.07 -34.71 8.91
C LEU A 73 -3.42 -34.50 8.22
N SER A 74 -3.54 -34.91 6.95
CA SER A 74 -4.55 -34.38 6.03
C SER A 74 -5.94 -35.04 6.06
N SER A 75 -6.14 -36.17 6.75
CA SER A 75 -7.42 -36.91 6.69
C SER A 75 -8.36 -36.70 7.89
N SER A 76 -7.85 -36.33 9.07
CA SER A 76 -8.69 -36.03 10.25
C SER A 76 -9.09 -34.56 10.37
N VAL A 77 -8.49 -33.70 9.54
CA VAL A 77 -8.70 -32.24 9.58
C VAL A 77 -9.97 -31.82 8.83
N SER A 78 -10.37 -32.55 7.78
CA SER A 78 -11.60 -32.25 7.01
C SER A 78 -12.85 -32.37 7.89
N ASP A 79 -12.97 -33.47 8.63
CA ASP A 79 -14.17 -33.78 9.40
C ASP A 79 -14.33 -32.79 10.56
N LEU A 80 -13.23 -32.47 11.27
CA LEU A 80 -13.25 -31.50 12.36
C LEU A 80 -13.59 -30.08 11.87
N SER A 81 -13.11 -29.69 10.68
CA SER A 81 -13.41 -28.38 10.11
C SER A 81 -14.87 -28.22 9.72
N GLN A 82 -15.51 -29.31 9.30
CA GLN A 82 -16.94 -29.35 8.98
C GLN A 82 -17.78 -29.26 10.27
N ASP A 83 -17.42 -30.02 11.31
CA ASP A 83 -18.11 -29.98 12.60
C ASP A 83 -18.02 -28.58 13.24
N ALA A 84 -16.84 -27.96 13.20
CA ALA A 84 -16.64 -26.60 13.68
C ALA A 84 -17.47 -25.57 12.89
N ALA A 85 -17.56 -25.73 11.57
CA ALA A 85 -18.39 -24.87 10.73
C ALA A 85 -19.88 -24.98 11.09
N LEU A 86 -20.39 -26.20 11.26
CA LEU A 86 -21.78 -26.45 11.66
C LEU A 86 -22.09 -25.89 13.06
N ALA A 87 -21.16 -26.01 14.01
CA ALA A 87 -21.32 -25.45 15.35
C ALA A 87 -21.40 -23.92 15.33
N VAL A 88 -20.51 -23.26 14.55
CA VAL A 88 -20.51 -21.81 14.37
C VAL A 88 -21.78 -21.33 13.64
N GLU A 89 -22.18 -22.01 12.56
CA GLU A 89 -23.43 -21.71 11.83
C GLU A 89 -24.65 -21.82 12.75
N SER A 90 -24.74 -22.90 13.52
CA SER A 90 -25.82 -23.10 14.49
C SER A 90 -25.85 -21.93 15.48
N LEU A 91 -24.72 -21.60 16.11
CA LEU A 91 -24.63 -20.51 17.08
C LEU A 91 -25.09 -19.17 16.49
N ILE A 92 -24.67 -18.84 15.27
CA ILE A 92 -25.07 -17.60 14.59
C ILE A 92 -26.57 -17.58 14.32
N LEU A 93 -27.15 -18.69 13.84
CA LEU A 93 -28.58 -18.81 13.58
C LEU A 93 -29.40 -18.52 14.84
N GLY A 94 -29.08 -19.13 15.97
CA GLY A 94 -29.83 -18.90 17.21
C GLY A 94 -29.61 -17.51 17.81
N LEU A 95 -28.42 -16.92 17.68
CA LEU A 95 -28.20 -15.54 18.12
C LEU A 95 -28.96 -14.51 17.28
N CYS A 96 -29.09 -14.76 15.96
CA CYS A 96 -29.84 -13.90 15.04
C CYS A 96 -31.36 -14.07 15.18
N LEU A 97 -31.83 -15.27 15.53
CA LEU A 97 -33.26 -15.56 15.70
C LEU A 97 -33.76 -15.30 17.15
N ALA A 98 -32.86 -15.22 18.13
CA ALA A 98 -33.21 -14.84 19.48
C ALA A 98 -33.75 -13.40 19.51
N GLY A 99 -34.90 -13.19 20.17
CA GLY A 99 -35.57 -11.88 20.23
C GLY A 99 -34.77 -10.76 20.92
N LYS A 100 -33.65 -11.09 21.58
CA LYS A 100 -32.65 -10.13 22.12
C LYS A 100 -31.27 -10.56 21.64
N THR A 101 -30.77 -9.92 20.58
CA THR A 101 -29.43 -10.19 20.08
C THR A 101 -28.40 -9.53 20.99
N GLU A 102 -27.58 -10.33 21.66
CA GLU A 102 -26.40 -9.84 22.39
C GLU A 102 -25.28 -9.55 21.37
N GLU A 103 -25.05 -8.27 21.07
CA GLU A 103 -24.17 -7.81 19.98
C GLU A 103 -22.73 -8.33 20.11
N ARG A 104 -22.23 -8.45 21.34
CA ARG A 104 -20.86 -8.90 21.64
C ARG A 104 -20.68 -10.37 21.27
N GLU A 105 -21.61 -11.22 21.67
CA GLU A 105 -21.61 -12.66 21.48
C GLU A 105 -21.74 -12.98 19.98
N LEU A 106 -22.62 -12.26 19.27
CA LEU A 106 -22.74 -12.35 17.82
C LEU A 106 -21.43 -11.92 17.12
N LYS A 107 -20.82 -10.82 17.55
CA LYS A 107 -19.54 -10.36 16.99
C LYS A 107 -18.43 -11.40 17.16
N ILE A 108 -18.38 -12.09 18.31
CA ILE A 108 -17.40 -13.16 18.52
C ILE A 108 -17.69 -14.33 17.59
N ALA A 109 -18.94 -14.81 17.51
CA ALA A 109 -19.32 -15.91 16.64
C ALA A 109 -19.00 -15.62 15.15
N LEU A 110 -19.31 -14.41 14.68
CA LEU A 110 -18.98 -13.97 13.32
C LEU A 110 -17.46 -13.83 13.09
N THR A 111 -16.71 -13.36 14.09
CA THR A 111 -15.25 -13.30 14.00
C THR A 111 -14.66 -14.70 13.88
N SER A 112 -15.18 -15.68 14.64
CA SER A 112 -14.80 -17.09 14.52
C SER A 112 -15.11 -17.65 13.14
N ALA A 113 -16.29 -17.35 12.57
CA ALA A 113 -16.65 -17.75 11.21
C ALA A 113 -15.65 -17.20 10.16
N VAL A 114 -15.26 -15.93 10.29
CA VAL A 114 -14.24 -15.31 9.43
C VAL A 114 -12.88 -15.99 9.58
N GLN A 115 -12.42 -16.28 10.80
CA GLN A 115 -11.15 -16.97 11.00
C GLN A 115 -11.20 -18.40 10.44
N LEU A 116 -12.30 -19.13 10.64
CA LEU A 116 -12.48 -20.45 10.11
C LEU A 116 -12.39 -20.43 8.58
N SER A 117 -13.08 -19.50 7.91
CA SER A 117 -13.04 -19.35 6.43
C SER A 117 -11.65 -19.05 5.85
N ARG A 118 -10.73 -18.46 6.63
CA ARG A 118 -9.34 -18.23 6.20
C ARG A 118 -8.51 -19.51 6.23
N VAL A 119 -8.85 -20.40 7.15
CA VAL A 119 -8.07 -21.61 7.42
C VAL A 119 -8.66 -22.80 6.66
N THR A 120 -9.96 -22.84 6.41
CA THR A 120 -10.62 -23.95 5.72
C THR A 120 -10.61 -23.78 4.20
N GLY A 121 -11.05 -24.82 3.49
CA GLY A 121 -11.17 -24.79 2.03
C GLY A 121 -12.31 -23.87 1.53
N PRO A 122 -12.38 -23.62 0.22
CA PRO A 122 -13.39 -22.76 -0.39
C PRO A 122 -14.83 -23.30 -0.21
N GLU A 123 -14.99 -24.62 -0.08
CA GLU A 123 -16.31 -25.26 0.10
C GLU A 123 -16.96 -24.88 1.44
N ILE A 124 -16.24 -25.02 2.55
CA ILE A 124 -16.72 -24.65 3.90
C ILE A 124 -16.95 -23.15 4.00
N SER A 125 -16.09 -22.35 3.36
CA SER A 125 -16.30 -20.90 3.30
C SER A 125 -17.59 -20.54 2.57
N ALA A 126 -17.94 -21.27 1.51
CA ALA A 126 -19.18 -21.07 0.77
C ALA A 126 -20.42 -21.46 1.58
N THR A 127 -20.39 -22.54 2.37
CA THR A 127 -21.54 -22.91 3.23
C THR A 127 -21.81 -21.86 4.31
N ILE A 128 -20.75 -21.40 4.98
CA ILE A 128 -20.84 -20.33 5.98
C ILE A 128 -21.37 -19.05 5.33
N PHE A 129 -20.85 -18.69 4.16
CA PHE A 129 -21.28 -17.50 3.43
C PHE A 129 -22.76 -17.56 3.04
N ASP A 130 -23.24 -18.72 2.55
CA ASP A 130 -24.64 -18.95 2.21
C ASP A 130 -25.55 -18.84 3.45
N CYS A 131 -25.14 -19.43 4.58
CA CYS A 131 -25.85 -19.30 5.85
C CYS A 131 -26.01 -17.84 6.28
N LEU A 132 -24.93 -17.06 6.23
CA LEU A 132 -24.94 -15.63 6.55
C LEU A 132 -25.79 -14.80 5.57
N THR A 133 -25.79 -15.16 4.28
CA THR A 133 -26.59 -14.48 3.25
C THR A 133 -28.08 -14.70 3.47
N ARG A 134 -28.50 -15.93 3.84
CA ARG A 134 -29.91 -16.21 4.18
C ARG A 134 -30.39 -15.39 5.38
N LEU A 135 -29.53 -15.20 6.39
CA LEU A 135 -29.80 -14.36 7.55
C LEU A 135 -29.83 -12.85 7.22
N LEU A 136 -29.05 -12.42 6.23
CA LEU A 136 -28.95 -11.01 5.81
C LEU A 136 -30.32 -10.41 5.50
N LEU A 137 -31.14 -11.09 4.69
CA LEU A 137 -32.44 -10.61 4.23
C LEU A 137 -33.48 -10.44 5.35
N GLN A 138 -33.31 -11.21 6.43
CA GLN A 138 -34.20 -11.22 7.60
C GLN A 138 -33.74 -10.23 8.69
N SER A 139 -32.47 -9.87 8.70
CA SER A 139 -31.86 -9.01 9.72
C SER A 139 -32.18 -7.52 9.54
N SER A 140 -32.10 -6.77 10.64
CA SER A 140 -32.19 -5.30 10.67
C SER A 140 -31.33 -4.73 11.80
N GLY A 141 -31.10 -3.41 11.81
CA GLY A 141 -30.36 -2.75 12.89
C GLY A 141 -28.86 -3.12 12.95
N SER A 142 -28.32 -3.27 14.17
CA SER A 142 -26.90 -3.58 14.40
C SER A 142 -26.49 -4.97 13.90
N THR A 143 -27.38 -5.96 14.01
CA THR A 143 -27.19 -7.32 13.48
C THR A 143 -26.87 -7.31 11.99
N LEU A 144 -27.61 -6.51 11.21
CA LEU A 144 -27.35 -6.34 9.77
C LEU A 144 -25.92 -5.84 9.50
N VAL A 145 -25.46 -4.83 10.26
CA VAL A 145 -24.12 -4.28 10.07
C VAL A 145 -23.04 -5.31 10.39
N LEU A 146 -23.21 -6.07 11.48
CA LEU A 146 -22.27 -7.14 11.85
C LEU A 146 -22.22 -8.26 10.79
N LEU A 147 -23.38 -8.68 10.27
CA LEU A 147 -23.46 -9.66 9.18
C LEU A 147 -22.77 -9.14 7.91
N CYS A 148 -23.02 -7.90 7.51
CA CYS A 148 -22.33 -7.27 6.38
C CYS A 148 -20.81 -7.19 6.56
N GLN A 149 -20.33 -6.90 7.78
CA GLN A 149 -18.89 -6.88 8.08
C GLN A 149 -18.27 -8.27 7.94
N ALA A 150 -18.94 -9.30 8.47
CA ALA A 150 -18.48 -10.68 8.40
C ALA A 150 -18.48 -11.19 6.95
N LEU A 151 -19.57 -10.97 6.21
CA LEU A 151 -19.68 -11.27 4.79
C LEU A 151 -18.58 -10.58 3.98
N ALA A 152 -18.35 -9.28 4.19
CA ALA A 152 -17.29 -8.56 3.49
C ALA A 152 -15.89 -9.09 3.83
N ALA A 153 -15.67 -9.57 5.05
CA ALA A 153 -14.39 -10.15 5.45
C ALA A 153 -14.15 -11.55 4.85
N ILE A 154 -15.18 -12.40 4.77
CA ILE A 154 -15.12 -13.71 4.09
C ILE A 154 -15.03 -13.51 2.57
N GLY A 155 -15.76 -12.54 2.02
CA GLY A 155 -15.71 -12.19 0.60
C GLY A 155 -14.35 -11.67 0.16
N ASP A 156 -13.60 -11.02 1.06
CA ASP A 156 -12.24 -10.55 0.79
C ASP A 156 -11.22 -11.69 0.65
N THR A 157 -11.50 -12.84 1.29
CA THR A 157 -10.63 -14.03 1.23
C THR A 157 -11.08 -15.00 0.15
N GLN A 158 -12.39 -15.17 -0.04
CA GLN A 158 -12.98 -16.12 -0.99
C GLN A 158 -14.08 -15.44 -1.84
N PRO A 159 -13.73 -14.65 -2.87
CA PRO A 159 -14.71 -13.95 -3.69
C PRO A 159 -15.64 -14.86 -4.50
N SER A 160 -15.25 -16.12 -4.75
CA SER A 160 -16.09 -17.13 -5.41
C SER A 160 -17.35 -17.46 -4.61
N ALA A 161 -17.32 -17.35 -3.27
CA ALA A 161 -18.46 -17.60 -2.40
C ALA A 161 -19.56 -16.53 -2.54
N ILE A 162 -19.23 -15.35 -3.05
CA ILE A 162 -20.18 -14.22 -3.18
C ILE A 162 -21.08 -14.39 -4.42
N VAL A 163 -20.61 -15.05 -5.47
CA VAL A 163 -21.31 -15.14 -6.77
C VAL A 163 -22.74 -15.67 -6.63
N PRO A 164 -23.02 -16.77 -5.89
CA PRO A 164 -24.38 -17.25 -5.70
C PRO A 164 -25.29 -16.28 -4.94
N ALA A 165 -24.72 -15.48 -4.04
CA ALA A 165 -25.41 -14.55 -3.15
C ALA A 165 -25.69 -13.16 -3.76
N LEU A 166 -25.21 -12.89 -4.98
CA LEU A 166 -25.31 -11.57 -5.61
C LEU A 166 -26.76 -11.06 -5.71
N VAL A 167 -27.71 -11.94 -6.02
CA VAL A 167 -29.12 -11.57 -6.16
C VAL A 167 -29.69 -11.09 -4.82
N ASP A 168 -29.37 -11.79 -3.73
CA ASP A 168 -29.81 -11.44 -2.39
C ASP A 168 -29.16 -10.14 -1.91
N ILE A 169 -27.87 -9.94 -2.19
CA ILE A 169 -27.15 -8.69 -1.90
C ILE A 169 -27.79 -7.51 -2.64
N MET A 170 -28.10 -7.68 -3.93
CA MET A 170 -28.78 -6.66 -4.73
C MET A 170 -30.20 -6.38 -4.22
N SER A 171 -30.94 -7.42 -3.81
CA SER A 171 -32.25 -7.28 -3.19
C SER A 171 -32.18 -6.47 -1.89
N MET A 172 -31.18 -6.76 -1.05
CA MET A 172 -30.97 -6.03 0.20
C MET A 172 -30.60 -4.56 -0.05
N LEU A 173 -29.73 -4.27 -1.03
CA LEU A 173 -29.40 -2.90 -1.43
C LEU A 173 -30.62 -2.10 -1.93
N LYS A 174 -31.59 -2.76 -2.56
CA LYS A 174 -32.85 -2.12 -2.97
C LYS A 174 -33.78 -1.88 -1.78
N LYS A 175 -33.83 -2.81 -0.83
CA LYS A 175 -34.67 -2.73 0.39
C LYS A 175 -34.28 -1.57 1.30
N LEU A 176 -32.99 -1.27 1.45
CA LEU A 176 -32.50 -0.21 2.34
C LEU A 176 -32.86 1.18 1.83
N THR A 177 -33.45 2.02 2.69
CA THR A 177 -33.98 3.36 2.32
C THR A 177 -33.31 4.52 3.04
N VAL A 178 -32.25 4.27 3.81
CA VAL A 178 -31.46 5.27 4.53
C VAL A 178 -32.29 5.96 5.63
N GLN A 179 -33.06 5.18 6.38
CA GLN A 179 -33.90 5.70 7.48
C GLN A 179 -33.20 5.63 8.85
N SER A 180 -32.14 4.82 8.98
CA SER A 180 -31.40 4.60 10.21
C SER A 180 -29.89 4.69 9.99
N ASP A 181 -29.16 5.13 11.01
CA ASP A 181 -27.68 5.18 11.01
C ASP A 181 -27.06 3.82 10.70
N GLN A 182 -27.70 2.72 11.11
CA GLN A 182 -27.22 1.38 10.81
C GLN A 182 -27.31 1.05 9.32
N GLU A 183 -28.32 1.56 8.60
CA GLU A 183 -28.42 1.40 7.15
C GLU A 183 -27.32 2.19 6.42
N LEU A 184 -26.99 3.39 6.89
CA LEU A 184 -25.86 4.19 6.40
C LEU A 184 -24.51 3.47 6.54
N LEU A 185 -24.37 2.61 7.55
CA LEU A 185 -23.20 1.76 7.74
C LEU A 185 -23.23 0.48 6.89
N ALA A 186 -24.42 -0.11 6.69
CA ALA A 186 -24.60 -1.34 5.92
C ALA A 186 -24.42 -1.14 4.41
N ILE A 187 -24.94 -0.05 3.83
CA ILE A 187 -24.90 0.19 2.37
C ILE A 187 -23.46 0.14 1.81
N PRO A 188 -22.46 0.85 2.40
CA PRO A 188 -21.08 0.75 1.92
C PRO A 188 -20.48 -0.66 1.98
N LEU A 189 -20.88 -1.47 2.97
CA LEU A 189 -20.39 -2.85 3.12
C LEU A 189 -21.00 -3.76 2.05
N LEU A 190 -22.28 -3.58 1.72
CA LEU A 190 -22.91 -4.28 0.61
C LEU A 190 -22.32 -3.85 -0.74
N CYS A 191 -21.97 -2.57 -0.92
CA CYS A 191 -21.21 -2.13 -2.10
C CYS A 191 -19.81 -2.76 -2.16
N VAL A 192 -19.13 -2.94 -1.01
CA VAL A 192 -17.84 -3.65 -0.95
C VAL A 192 -17.98 -5.09 -1.44
N LEU A 193 -19.03 -5.81 -1.04
CA LEU A 193 -19.29 -7.16 -1.55
C LEU A 193 -19.42 -7.18 -3.07
N MET A 194 -20.20 -6.25 -3.64
CA MET A 194 -20.32 -6.11 -5.10
C MET A 194 -18.95 -5.85 -5.75
N PHE A 195 -18.13 -4.98 -5.15
CA PHE A 195 -16.79 -4.68 -5.64
C PHE A 195 -15.83 -5.87 -5.56
N GLN A 196 -15.90 -6.68 -4.51
CA GLN A 196 -15.11 -7.90 -4.34
C GLN A 196 -15.44 -8.94 -5.41
N THR A 197 -16.73 -9.16 -5.70
CA THR A 197 -17.14 -10.10 -6.75
C THR A 197 -16.71 -9.62 -8.14
N HIS A 198 -16.96 -8.34 -8.44
CA HIS A 198 -16.63 -7.78 -9.74
C HIS A 198 -15.14 -7.45 -9.93
N ALA A 199 -14.27 -7.71 -8.95
CA ALA A 199 -12.83 -7.64 -9.13
C ALA A 199 -12.31 -8.70 -10.13
N SER A 200 -13.00 -9.85 -10.23
CA SER A 200 -12.68 -10.96 -11.13
C SER A 200 -13.76 -11.21 -12.20
N HIS A 201 -14.92 -10.56 -12.09
CA HIS A 201 -16.08 -10.77 -12.96
C HIS A 201 -16.58 -9.45 -13.57
N CYS A 202 -17.09 -9.52 -14.80
CA CYS A 202 -17.68 -8.35 -15.46
C CYS A 202 -18.94 -7.86 -14.73
N TRP A 203 -19.17 -6.55 -14.75
CA TRP A 203 -20.42 -5.96 -14.26
C TRP A 203 -21.59 -6.31 -15.18
N SER A 204 -22.71 -6.71 -14.60
CA SER A 204 -23.99 -6.75 -15.32
C SER A 204 -24.63 -5.36 -15.32
N GLN A 205 -25.47 -5.06 -16.32
CA GLN A 205 -26.20 -3.78 -16.36
C GLN A 205 -27.04 -3.58 -15.09
N GLN A 206 -27.76 -4.62 -14.66
CA GLN A 206 -28.59 -4.58 -13.45
C GLN A 206 -27.76 -4.32 -12.17
N ALA A 207 -26.59 -4.94 -12.03
CA ALA A 207 -25.71 -4.71 -10.88
C ALA A 207 -25.19 -3.27 -10.85
N SER A 208 -24.81 -2.73 -12.02
CA SER A 208 -24.35 -1.35 -12.15
C SER A 208 -25.45 -0.35 -11.77
N GLU A 209 -26.68 -0.56 -12.23
CA GLU A 209 -27.84 0.28 -11.91
C GLU A 209 -28.15 0.28 -10.41
N VAL A 210 -28.16 -0.89 -9.76
CA VAL A 210 -28.44 -1.01 -8.31
C VAL A 210 -27.41 -0.28 -7.47
N VAL A 211 -26.13 -0.45 -7.79
CA VAL A 211 -25.04 0.24 -7.08
C VAL A 211 -25.12 1.75 -7.32
N HIS A 212 -25.40 2.17 -8.56
CA HIS A 212 -25.58 3.59 -8.87
C HIS A 212 -26.74 4.19 -8.07
N GLU A 213 -27.90 3.55 -8.04
CA GLU A 213 -29.04 4.01 -7.24
C GLU A 213 -28.71 4.08 -5.74
N ALA A 214 -27.97 3.09 -5.20
CA ALA A 214 -27.50 3.12 -3.81
C ALA A 214 -26.58 4.32 -3.51
N ILE A 215 -25.66 4.62 -4.42
CA ILE A 215 -24.72 5.76 -4.30
C ILE A 215 -25.47 7.11 -4.28
N PHE A 216 -26.54 7.26 -5.06
CA PHE A 216 -27.28 8.52 -5.12
C PHE A 216 -28.16 8.76 -3.89
N ARG A 217 -28.62 7.69 -3.23
CA ARG A 217 -29.44 7.74 -2.01
C ARG A 217 -28.69 8.17 -0.76
N VAL A 218 -27.39 7.91 -0.67
CA VAL A 218 -26.57 8.20 0.51
C VAL A 218 -26.01 9.63 0.54
N ASP A 219 -25.61 10.08 1.72
CA ASP A 219 -24.90 11.35 1.89
C ASP A 219 -23.51 11.33 1.24
N LEU A 220 -22.93 12.53 1.10
CA LEU A 220 -21.64 12.73 0.43
C LEU A 220 -20.47 12.03 1.14
N TRP A 221 -20.49 11.92 2.47
CA TRP A 221 -19.42 11.25 3.21
C TRP A 221 -19.48 9.74 3.01
N VAL A 222 -20.67 9.15 3.06
CA VAL A 222 -20.89 7.74 2.76
C VAL A 222 -20.56 7.44 1.29
N ALA A 223 -20.96 8.31 0.36
CA ALA A 223 -20.56 8.20 -1.04
C ALA A 223 -19.02 8.23 -1.18
N PHE A 224 -18.32 9.13 -0.50
CA PHE A 224 -16.85 9.16 -0.49
C PHE A 224 -16.25 7.85 0.04
N ARG A 225 -16.81 7.26 1.11
CA ARG A 225 -16.37 5.95 1.63
C ARG A 225 -16.57 4.84 0.59
N ILE A 226 -17.66 4.85 -0.17
CA ILE A 226 -17.92 3.92 -1.27
C ILE A 226 -16.88 4.14 -2.39
N ALA A 227 -16.58 5.40 -2.75
CA ALA A 227 -15.56 5.71 -3.76
C ALA A 227 -14.17 5.17 -3.35
N ARG A 228 -13.79 5.36 -2.08
CA ARG A 228 -12.55 4.80 -1.52
C ARG A 228 -12.52 3.29 -1.66
N SER A 229 -13.60 2.60 -1.27
CA SER A 229 -13.72 1.15 -1.41
C SER A 229 -13.66 0.70 -2.88
N ALA A 230 -14.33 1.42 -3.78
CA ALA A 230 -14.29 1.14 -5.22
C ALA A 230 -12.86 1.22 -5.77
N THR A 231 -12.09 2.25 -5.40
CA THR A 231 -10.67 2.36 -5.81
C THR A 231 -9.78 1.28 -5.20
N ARG A 232 -10.09 0.78 -4.00
CA ARG A 232 -9.33 -0.32 -3.37
C ARG A 232 -9.46 -1.62 -4.17
N TYR A 233 -10.61 -1.87 -4.81
CA TYR A 233 -10.85 -3.05 -5.65
C TYR A 233 -10.70 -2.78 -7.16
N GLY A 234 -10.17 -1.62 -7.56
CA GLY A 234 -9.90 -1.31 -8.97
C GLY A 234 -11.10 -0.80 -9.79
N HIS A 235 -12.23 -0.48 -9.17
CA HIS A 235 -13.45 0.02 -9.84
C HIS A 235 -13.40 1.54 -10.05
N HIS A 236 -12.48 1.99 -10.89
CA HIS A 236 -12.19 3.41 -11.05
C HIS A 236 -13.28 4.22 -11.76
N SER A 237 -14.06 3.60 -12.65
CA SER A 237 -15.17 4.27 -13.35
C SER A 237 -16.28 4.69 -12.39
N ILE A 238 -16.62 3.82 -11.41
CA ILE A 238 -17.59 4.11 -10.36
C ILE A 238 -17.03 5.17 -9.41
N ALA A 239 -15.78 5.01 -8.98
CA ALA A 239 -15.12 5.98 -8.10
C ALA A 239 -15.04 7.38 -8.72
N HIS A 240 -14.73 7.49 -10.02
CA HIS A 240 -14.68 8.74 -10.74
C HIS A 240 -16.02 9.49 -10.69
N LYS A 241 -17.14 8.81 -11.00
CA LYS A 241 -18.49 9.40 -10.97
C LYS A 241 -18.84 9.95 -9.58
N ILE A 242 -18.45 9.23 -8.53
CA ILE A 242 -18.69 9.67 -7.15
C ILE A 242 -17.83 10.90 -6.82
N LEU A 243 -16.53 10.86 -7.12
CA LEU A 243 -15.62 11.97 -6.85
C LEU A 243 -15.99 13.23 -7.65
N ASP A 244 -16.52 13.07 -8.87
CA ASP A 244 -17.01 14.18 -9.67
C ASP A 244 -18.25 14.84 -9.06
N ARG A 245 -19.21 14.03 -8.57
CA ARG A 245 -20.35 14.53 -7.78
C ARG A 245 -19.90 15.29 -6.54
N LEU A 246 -18.88 14.80 -5.83
CA LEU A 246 -18.40 15.42 -4.60
C LEU A 246 -17.81 16.82 -4.83
N LEU A 247 -17.13 17.06 -5.95
CA LEU A 247 -16.45 18.32 -6.22
C LEU A 247 -17.37 19.54 -6.23
N GLY A 248 -18.62 19.39 -6.66
CA GLY A 248 -19.61 20.48 -6.68
C GLY A 248 -20.05 20.93 -5.28
N HIS A 249 -19.69 20.19 -4.23
CA HIS A 249 -20.17 20.40 -2.86
C HIS A 249 -19.05 20.66 -1.84
N ILE A 250 -17.78 20.76 -2.26
CA ILE A 250 -16.66 20.99 -1.36
C ILE A 250 -16.44 22.49 -1.15
N SER A 251 -16.43 22.90 0.13
CA SER A 251 -16.28 24.30 0.53
C SER A 251 -14.83 24.74 0.77
N THR A 252 -13.90 23.80 0.99
CA THR A 252 -12.49 24.12 1.30
C THR A 252 -11.58 23.87 0.10
N GLU A 253 -10.71 24.83 -0.19
CA GLU A 253 -9.80 24.79 -1.34
C GLU A 253 -8.85 23.57 -1.31
N HIS A 254 -8.24 23.28 -0.15
CA HIS A 254 -7.36 22.12 -0.01
C HIS A 254 -8.08 20.80 -0.27
N LEU A 255 -9.31 20.63 0.24
CA LEU A 255 -10.09 19.41 -0.01
C LEU A 255 -10.57 19.35 -1.46
N TYR A 256 -10.94 20.48 -2.06
CA TYR A 256 -11.33 20.55 -3.46
C TYR A 256 -10.20 20.04 -4.35
N PHE A 257 -8.98 20.57 -4.18
CA PHE A 257 -7.82 20.14 -4.95
C PHE A 257 -7.40 18.69 -4.64
N TRP A 258 -7.58 18.22 -3.41
CA TRP A 258 -7.31 16.83 -3.06
C TRP A 258 -8.27 15.87 -3.77
N ILE A 259 -9.58 16.14 -3.72
CA ILE A 259 -10.59 15.35 -4.42
C ILE A 259 -10.45 15.48 -5.93
N GLN A 260 -10.10 16.66 -6.46
CA GLN A 260 -9.81 16.87 -7.89
C GLN A 260 -8.62 16.00 -8.34
N GLY A 261 -7.57 15.91 -7.53
CA GLY A 261 -6.43 15.04 -7.76
C GLY A 261 -6.83 13.57 -7.86
N LEU A 262 -7.60 13.10 -6.87
CA LEU A 262 -8.12 11.73 -6.84
C LEU A 262 -9.06 11.46 -8.02
N ARG A 263 -9.95 12.39 -8.37
CA ARG A 263 -10.85 12.28 -9.53
C ARG A 263 -10.05 12.08 -10.81
N ASN A 264 -9.01 12.89 -11.04
CA ASN A 264 -8.17 12.79 -12.23
C ASN A 264 -7.41 11.46 -12.28
N PHE A 265 -6.91 10.96 -11.15
CA PHE A 265 -6.27 9.62 -11.09
C PHE A 265 -7.26 8.50 -11.41
N THR A 266 -8.47 8.53 -10.83
CA THR A 266 -9.50 7.53 -11.14
C THR A 266 -9.97 7.58 -12.59
N LEU A 267 -10.09 8.77 -13.18
CA LEU A 267 -10.40 8.92 -14.60
C LEU A 267 -9.29 8.34 -15.48
N ALA A 268 -8.03 8.63 -15.14
CA ALA A 268 -6.87 8.09 -15.84
C ALA A 268 -6.88 6.56 -15.86
N GLU A 269 -7.11 5.92 -14.70
CA GLU A 269 -7.18 4.46 -14.59
C GLU A 269 -8.41 3.88 -15.30
N SER A 270 -9.55 4.57 -15.28
CA SER A 270 -10.75 4.10 -16.00
C SER A 270 -10.53 4.02 -17.52
N HIS A 271 -9.69 4.90 -18.08
CA HIS A 271 -9.28 4.82 -19.48
C HIS A 271 -8.24 3.72 -19.75
N LEU A 272 -7.43 3.32 -18.76
CA LEU A 272 -6.47 2.22 -18.89
C LEU A 272 -7.15 0.85 -18.82
N SER A 273 -8.21 0.72 -18.01
CA SER A 273 -8.97 -0.53 -17.90
C SER A 273 -9.63 -0.91 -19.24
N CYS A 274 -9.44 -2.16 -19.66
CA CYS A 274 -10.13 -2.73 -20.82
C CYS A 274 -11.62 -2.92 -20.47
N GLY A 275 -12.54 -2.29 -21.21
CA GLY A 275 -13.98 -2.58 -21.09
C GLY A 275 -14.98 -1.41 -21.07
N THR A 276 -14.58 -0.18 -21.40
CA THR A 276 -15.54 0.93 -21.61
C THR A 276 -15.26 1.71 -22.89
N GLY A 277 -14.94 1.01 -23.97
CA GLY A 277 -15.20 1.58 -25.29
C GLY A 277 -16.71 1.79 -25.42
N PRO A 278 -17.20 2.94 -25.90
CA PRO A 278 -18.60 3.06 -26.27
C PRO A 278 -18.96 1.92 -27.24
N PRO A 279 -20.18 1.34 -27.15
CA PRO A 279 -20.60 0.21 -27.98
C PRO A 279 -20.54 0.48 -29.49
N ASP A 280 -20.42 1.76 -29.90
CA ASP A 280 -20.42 2.20 -31.30
C ASP A 280 -19.17 3.00 -31.73
N GLY A 281 -18.04 2.92 -31.02
CA GLY A 281 -16.82 3.67 -31.36
C GLY A 281 -15.62 2.79 -31.68
N ALA A 282 -14.86 3.13 -32.74
CA ALA A 282 -13.59 2.49 -33.07
C ALA A 282 -12.71 2.36 -31.82
N ALA A 283 -12.18 1.15 -31.58
CA ALA A 283 -11.38 0.86 -30.38
C ALA A 283 -10.21 1.84 -30.26
N VAL A 284 -10.25 2.71 -29.24
CA VAL A 284 -9.19 3.67 -28.96
C VAL A 284 -7.88 2.93 -28.79
N SER A 285 -6.86 3.34 -29.54
CA SER A 285 -5.57 2.63 -29.55
C SER A 285 -4.92 2.65 -28.16
N LEU A 286 -4.11 1.65 -27.84
CA LEU A 286 -3.37 1.61 -26.57
C LEU A 286 -2.54 2.90 -26.37
N MET A 287 -1.95 3.42 -27.45
CA MET A 287 -1.15 4.64 -27.40
C MET A 287 -1.99 5.86 -27.00
N GLU A 288 -3.18 6.04 -27.59
CA GLU A 288 -4.08 7.15 -27.22
C GLU A 288 -4.53 7.05 -25.76
N ARG A 289 -4.86 5.83 -25.30
CA ARG A 289 -5.21 5.58 -23.89
C ARG A 289 -4.05 5.96 -22.97
N LEU A 290 -2.82 5.56 -23.29
CA LEU A 290 -1.63 5.90 -22.51
C LEU A 290 -1.36 7.41 -22.45
N VAL A 291 -1.45 8.11 -23.57
CA VAL A 291 -1.23 9.56 -23.64
C VAL A 291 -2.29 10.31 -22.83
N LEU A 292 -3.57 9.92 -22.96
CA LEU A 292 -4.67 10.52 -22.21
C LEU A 292 -4.51 10.29 -20.70
N SER A 293 -4.25 9.04 -20.29
CA SER A 293 -4.05 8.71 -18.88
C SER A 293 -2.82 9.41 -18.30
N SER A 294 -1.73 9.53 -19.04
CA SER A 294 -0.53 10.27 -18.61
C SER A 294 -0.84 11.75 -18.37
N LYS A 295 -1.58 12.39 -19.28
CA LYS A 295 -2.05 13.78 -19.13
C LYS A 295 -2.90 13.94 -17.86
N LEU A 296 -3.87 13.05 -17.64
CA LEU A 296 -4.75 13.09 -16.48
C LEU A 296 -3.99 12.87 -15.17
N TYR A 297 -2.99 11.98 -15.15
CA TYR A 297 -2.09 11.82 -14.00
C TYR A 297 -1.29 13.10 -13.70
N LEU A 298 -0.74 13.76 -14.71
CA LEU A 298 -0.03 15.03 -14.52
C LEU A 298 -0.95 16.14 -13.99
N GLN A 299 -2.18 16.21 -14.50
CA GLN A 299 -3.20 17.13 -13.99
C GLN A 299 -3.58 16.81 -12.54
N GLY A 300 -3.77 15.53 -12.20
CA GLY A 300 -4.03 15.09 -10.83
C GLY A 300 -2.88 15.44 -9.89
N LEU A 301 -1.63 15.25 -10.32
CA LEU A 301 -0.44 15.62 -9.55
C LEU A 301 -0.35 17.12 -9.31
N SER A 302 -0.68 17.95 -10.30
CA SER A 302 -0.73 19.41 -10.13
C SER A 302 -1.78 19.82 -9.09
N SER A 303 -2.93 19.13 -9.06
CA SER A 303 -3.99 19.36 -8.08
C SER A 303 -3.54 18.94 -6.67
N LEU A 304 -2.90 17.78 -6.51
CA LEU A 304 -2.38 17.34 -5.21
C LEU A 304 -1.28 18.27 -4.65
N LYS A 305 -0.44 18.83 -5.53
CA LYS A 305 0.54 19.85 -5.13
C LYS A 305 -0.14 21.12 -4.61
N ALA A 306 -1.22 21.57 -5.26
CA ALA A 306 -2.02 22.69 -4.78
C ALA A 306 -2.78 22.39 -3.47
N ALA A 307 -3.17 21.12 -3.25
CA ALA A 307 -3.80 20.68 -2.02
C ALA A 307 -2.83 20.58 -0.82
N THR A 308 -1.51 20.52 -1.07
CA THR A 308 -0.49 20.35 -0.04
C THR A 308 -0.34 21.62 0.80
N SER A 309 -0.28 21.46 2.12
CA SER A 309 -0.04 22.55 3.06
C SER A 309 1.12 22.21 4.02
N PRO A 310 1.69 23.18 4.74
CA PRO A 310 2.73 22.91 5.74
C PRO A 310 2.27 21.96 6.87
N THR A 311 0.97 21.94 7.16
CA THR A 311 0.35 21.07 8.17
C THR A 311 -0.05 19.71 7.61
N ARG A 312 -0.23 19.58 6.28
CA ARG A 312 -0.63 18.35 5.61
C ARG A 312 0.14 18.18 4.31
N VAL A 313 1.26 17.46 4.39
CA VAL A 313 2.11 17.15 3.24
C VAL A 313 1.58 15.89 2.53
N LEU A 314 1.17 16.02 1.27
CA LEU A 314 0.64 14.92 0.46
C LEU A 314 1.74 14.23 -0.37
N GLN A 315 2.93 14.03 0.23
CA GLN A 315 4.10 13.51 -0.48
C GLN A 315 3.87 12.08 -0.98
N PHE A 316 3.32 11.20 -0.14
CA PHE A 316 3.04 9.82 -0.53
C PHE A 316 2.09 9.76 -1.73
N GLN A 317 0.98 10.51 -1.69
CA GLN A 317 -0.04 10.51 -2.75
C GLN A 317 0.51 11.07 -4.07
N ALA A 318 1.32 12.13 -3.98
CA ALA A 318 1.97 12.74 -5.13
C ALA A 318 3.00 11.79 -5.77
N GLU A 319 3.84 11.14 -4.96
CA GLU A 319 4.85 10.19 -5.42
C GLU A 319 4.22 8.91 -6.00
N PHE A 320 3.19 8.37 -5.35
CA PHE A 320 2.43 7.23 -5.84
C PHE A 320 1.86 7.48 -7.24
N GLY A 321 1.20 8.63 -7.46
CA GLY A 321 0.67 9.00 -8.77
C GLY A 321 1.75 9.27 -9.81
N ARG A 322 2.87 9.92 -9.42
CA ARG A 322 4.01 10.18 -10.30
C ARG A 322 4.62 8.89 -10.84
N LEU A 323 4.82 7.89 -9.98
CA LEU A 323 5.44 6.62 -10.36
C LEU A 323 4.55 5.79 -11.30
N ARG A 324 3.23 5.86 -11.15
CA ARG A 324 2.28 5.28 -12.11
C ARG A 324 2.35 5.97 -13.47
N ALA A 325 2.43 7.31 -13.51
CA ALA A 325 2.56 8.07 -14.75
C ALA A 325 3.87 7.78 -15.51
N CYS A 326 4.99 7.60 -14.80
CA CYS A 326 6.27 7.27 -15.43
C CYS A 326 6.31 5.89 -16.11
N ARG A 327 5.33 5.01 -15.83
CA ARG A 327 5.20 3.69 -16.48
C ARG A 327 4.47 3.76 -17.83
N THR A 328 3.81 4.87 -18.14
CA THR A 328 3.27 5.11 -19.50
C THR A 328 4.43 5.57 -20.39
N LEU A 329 5.02 4.65 -21.15
CA LEU A 329 6.22 4.88 -21.98
C LEU A 329 6.14 6.17 -22.80
N GLN A 330 7.09 7.07 -22.59
CA GLN A 330 7.30 8.22 -23.47
C GLN A 330 8.15 7.78 -24.68
N THR A 331 7.52 7.63 -25.84
CA THR A 331 8.24 7.47 -27.11
C THR A 331 8.70 8.84 -27.60
N ALA A 332 9.96 9.19 -27.37
CA ALA A 332 10.54 10.39 -27.98
C ALA A 332 10.84 10.14 -29.47
N PRO A 333 10.63 11.13 -30.38
CA PRO A 333 10.90 10.95 -31.80
C PRO A 333 12.41 10.86 -32.13
N PRO A 334 12.81 10.34 -33.32
CA PRO A 334 14.21 10.02 -33.63
C PRO A 334 15.03 11.18 -34.26
N PRO A 335 16.19 11.57 -33.68
CA PRO A 335 17.44 11.91 -34.39
C PRO A 335 18.09 10.79 -35.23
N ALA A 336 18.63 11.17 -36.39
CA ALA A 336 18.93 10.36 -37.58
C ALA A 336 20.41 9.94 -37.77
N ILE A 337 21.08 9.32 -36.78
CA ILE A 337 22.48 8.89 -36.93
C ILE A 337 22.70 7.48 -36.34
N ALA A 338 22.31 6.45 -37.08
CA ALA A 338 22.50 5.05 -36.68
C ALA A 338 23.80 4.44 -37.25
N HIS A 339 24.24 4.85 -38.44
CA HIS A 339 25.34 4.17 -39.14
C HIS A 339 26.75 4.42 -38.56
N ALA A 340 26.99 5.56 -37.92
CA ALA A 340 28.31 5.89 -37.37
C ALA A 340 28.65 5.17 -36.05
N VAL A 341 27.63 4.76 -35.28
CA VAL A 341 27.81 4.20 -33.93
C VAL A 341 28.14 2.70 -33.96
N VAL A 342 27.63 1.98 -34.96
CA VAL A 342 27.82 0.52 -35.13
C VAL A 342 29.28 0.15 -35.38
N ALA A 343 30.04 1.00 -36.07
CA ALA A 343 31.44 0.74 -36.40
C ALA A 343 32.39 0.83 -35.18
N ALA A 344 31.97 1.50 -34.10
CA ALA A 344 32.84 1.80 -32.96
C ALA A 344 32.73 0.81 -31.78
N THR A 345 31.61 0.09 -31.63
CA THR A 345 31.21 -0.51 -30.35
C THR A 345 31.26 -2.05 -30.28
N ARG A 346 31.52 -2.75 -31.40
CA ARG A 346 31.53 -4.24 -31.49
C ARG A 346 30.23 -4.92 -30.97
N ASP A 347 29.12 -4.19 -30.92
CA ASP A 347 27.82 -4.70 -30.45
C ASP A 347 26.91 -5.02 -31.66
N GLU A 348 26.66 -6.31 -31.91
CA GLU A 348 25.85 -6.76 -33.06
C GLU A 348 24.39 -6.30 -33.00
N LEU A 349 23.84 -6.03 -31.81
CA LEU A 349 22.48 -5.51 -31.66
C LEU A 349 22.37 -4.04 -32.09
N GLN A 350 23.50 -3.33 -32.22
CA GLN A 350 23.50 -2.01 -32.84
C GLN A 350 23.29 -2.06 -34.35
N ARG A 351 23.36 -3.24 -34.99
CA ARG A 351 22.89 -3.42 -36.39
C ARG A 351 21.39 -3.11 -36.54
N CYS A 352 20.60 -3.26 -35.47
CA CYS A 352 19.20 -2.82 -35.40
C CYS A 352 19.06 -1.28 -35.21
N GLY A 353 20.18 -0.55 -35.16
CA GLY A 353 20.23 0.90 -35.09
C GLY A 353 19.78 1.46 -33.74
N ARG A 354 19.03 2.56 -33.79
CA ARG A 354 18.64 3.34 -32.61
C ARG A 354 17.63 2.63 -31.69
N ILE A 355 16.87 1.66 -32.21
CA ILE A 355 15.86 0.95 -31.42
C ILE A 355 16.50 0.30 -30.19
N THR A 356 17.71 -0.27 -30.35
CA THR A 356 18.48 -0.88 -29.27
C THR A 356 18.82 0.12 -28.16
N HIS A 357 19.21 1.35 -28.52
CA HIS A 357 19.50 2.40 -27.52
C HIS A 357 18.23 2.86 -26.79
N GLN A 358 17.11 3.02 -27.50
CA GLN A 358 15.84 3.40 -26.88
C GLN A 358 15.32 2.31 -25.93
N LEU A 359 15.38 1.03 -26.34
CA LEU A 359 14.99 -0.09 -25.48
C LEU A 359 15.85 -0.15 -24.21
N ARG A 360 17.19 -0.02 -24.34
CA ARG A 360 18.10 0.05 -23.18
C ARG A 360 17.78 1.23 -22.26
N LYS A 361 17.48 2.42 -22.82
CA LYS A 361 17.05 3.58 -22.03
C LYS A 361 15.75 3.29 -21.27
N SER A 362 14.78 2.64 -21.92
CA SER A 362 13.52 2.23 -21.28
C SER A 362 13.75 1.27 -20.12
N VAL A 363 14.67 0.30 -20.24
CA VAL A 363 15.05 -0.60 -19.13
C VAL A 363 15.57 0.20 -17.93
N VAL A 364 16.45 1.19 -18.15
CA VAL A 364 16.97 2.05 -17.08
C VAL A 364 15.84 2.83 -16.40
N VAL A 365 14.93 3.43 -17.17
CA VAL A 365 13.79 4.17 -16.62
C VAL A 365 12.88 3.25 -15.79
N LEU A 366 12.56 2.05 -16.29
CA LEU A 366 11.72 1.08 -15.57
C LEU A 366 12.37 0.62 -14.26
N ARG A 367 13.69 0.36 -14.27
CA ARG A 367 14.45 0.03 -13.05
C ARG A 367 14.48 1.19 -12.06
N GLN A 368 14.61 2.43 -12.53
CA GLN A 368 14.52 3.63 -11.68
C GLN A 368 13.14 3.77 -11.04
N VAL A 369 12.06 3.45 -11.76
CA VAL A 369 10.70 3.44 -11.19
C VAL A 369 10.58 2.36 -10.11
N ALA A 370 11.09 1.15 -10.35
CA ALA A 370 11.08 0.06 -9.36
C ALA A 370 11.87 0.43 -8.07
N GLU A 371 13.01 1.08 -8.24
CA GLU A 371 13.81 1.60 -7.12
C GLU A 371 13.07 2.70 -6.36
N ALA A 372 12.44 3.64 -7.08
CA ALA A 372 11.67 4.70 -6.46
C ALA A 372 10.42 4.18 -5.72
N LEU A 373 9.76 3.12 -6.21
CA LEU A 373 8.67 2.44 -5.51
C LEU A 373 9.17 1.78 -4.21
N SER A 374 10.38 1.19 -4.23
CA SER A 374 11.01 0.62 -3.04
C SER A 374 11.30 1.71 -1.99
N LYS A 375 11.88 2.84 -2.43
CA LYS A 375 12.14 4.00 -1.57
C LYS A 375 10.85 4.61 -1.00
N LEU A 376 9.79 4.68 -1.80
CA LEU A 376 8.48 5.15 -1.34
C LEU A 376 7.95 4.25 -0.24
N GLY A 377 8.04 2.92 -0.40
CA GLY A 377 7.70 1.95 0.65
C GLY A 377 8.50 2.17 1.93
N GLN A 378 9.83 2.28 1.84
CA GLN A 378 10.71 2.51 3.00
C GLN A 378 10.47 3.86 3.70
N SER A 379 9.97 4.87 2.98
CA SER A 379 9.59 6.16 3.58
C SER A 379 8.22 6.12 4.27
N ALA A 380 7.39 5.12 3.95
CA ALA A 380 6.03 4.98 4.44
C ALA A 380 5.97 4.01 5.64
N PHE A 381 6.70 4.32 6.71
CA PHE A 381 6.78 3.47 7.91
C PHE A 381 5.41 3.12 8.51
N ASP A 382 4.49 4.09 8.55
CA ASP A 382 3.14 3.91 9.10
C ASP A 382 2.15 3.25 8.11
N ALA A 383 2.62 2.74 6.97
CA ALA A 383 1.77 2.04 6.00
C ALA A 383 1.42 0.62 6.48
N ASP A 384 0.16 0.23 6.26
CA ASP A 384 -0.28 -1.13 6.55
C ASP A 384 0.29 -2.16 5.56
N GLN A 385 0.27 -3.43 5.96
CA GLN A 385 0.85 -4.52 5.18
C GLN A 385 0.25 -4.67 3.77
N GLU A 386 -1.05 -4.41 3.61
CA GLU A 386 -1.70 -4.47 2.28
C GLU A 386 -1.20 -3.33 1.39
N SER A 387 -1.07 -2.12 1.94
CA SER A 387 -0.47 -0.97 1.26
C SER A 387 0.97 -1.23 0.82
N LEU A 388 1.79 -1.86 1.67
CA LEU A 388 3.18 -2.23 1.33
C LEU A 388 3.24 -3.33 0.27
N THR A 389 2.38 -4.34 0.38
CA THR A 389 2.30 -5.44 -0.60
C THR A 389 1.87 -4.90 -1.98
N ASN A 390 0.95 -3.92 -2.01
CA ASN A 390 0.56 -3.23 -3.23
C ASN A 390 1.75 -2.50 -3.91
N LEU A 391 2.54 -1.75 -3.14
CA LEU A 391 3.75 -1.08 -3.66
C LEU A 391 4.77 -2.10 -4.19
N GLN A 392 4.93 -3.22 -3.48
CA GLN A 392 5.81 -4.30 -3.91
C GLN A 392 5.34 -4.96 -5.22
N LEU A 393 4.04 -5.18 -5.40
CA LEU A 393 3.50 -5.67 -6.67
C LEU A 393 3.71 -4.65 -7.80
N GLN A 394 3.49 -3.36 -7.55
CA GLN A 394 3.76 -2.34 -8.56
C GLN A 394 5.24 -2.29 -8.96
N LYS A 395 6.16 -2.48 -8.02
CA LYS A 395 7.59 -2.63 -8.28
C LYS A 395 7.83 -3.85 -9.17
N GLN A 396 7.23 -4.99 -8.85
CA GLN A 396 7.37 -6.20 -9.65
C GLN A 396 6.86 -6.04 -11.08
N MET A 397 5.73 -5.37 -11.28
CA MET A 397 5.24 -5.07 -12.64
C MET A 397 6.24 -4.23 -13.45
N ALA A 398 6.95 -3.27 -12.82
CA ALA A 398 7.97 -2.48 -13.50
C ALA A 398 9.22 -3.32 -13.84
N LEU A 399 9.61 -4.23 -12.94
CA LEU A 399 10.72 -5.16 -13.16
C LEU A 399 10.43 -6.18 -14.27
N ILE A 400 9.23 -6.77 -14.29
CA ILE A 400 8.79 -7.69 -15.35
C ILE A 400 8.90 -7.00 -16.72
N LEU A 401 8.43 -5.76 -16.84
CA LEU A 401 8.58 -4.99 -18.08
C LEU A 401 10.05 -4.72 -18.42
N ALA A 402 10.87 -4.34 -17.43
CA ALA A 402 12.29 -4.09 -17.64
C ALA A 402 13.00 -5.35 -18.15
N GLN A 403 12.78 -6.49 -17.51
CA GLN A 403 13.36 -7.78 -17.86
C GLN A 403 12.86 -8.29 -19.22
N THR A 404 11.58 -8.05 -19.54
CA THR A 404 11.03 -8.39 -20.87
C THR A 404 11.78 -7.61 -21.96
N VAL A 405 11.94 -6.30 -21.81
CA VAL A 405 12.71 -5.46 -22.76
C VAL A 405 14.19 -5.86 -22.78
N GLU A 406 14.78 -6.17 -21.63
CA GLU A 406 16.17 -6.58 -21.49
C GLU A 406 16.45 -7.88 -22.22
N SER A 407 15.54 -8.86 -22.11
CA SER A 407 15.63 -10.13 -22.84
C SER A 407 15.66 -9.95 -24.37
N ILE A 408 15.10 -8.84 -24.88
CA ILE A 408 15.07 -8.51 -26.30
C ILE A 408 16.35 -7.79 -26.75
N CYS A 409 16.99 -6.99 -25.88
CA CYS A 409 18.04 -6.03 -26.28
C CYS A 409 19.42 -6.22 -25.61
N LEU A 410 19.60 -7.22 -24.74
CA LEU A 410 20.89 -7.61 -24.16
C LEU A 410 21.25 -9.07 -24.48
N ARG A 411 22.55 -9.34 -24.66
CA ARG A 411 23.09 -10.69 -24.83
C ARG A 411 22.98 -11.50 -23.53
N ALA A 412 22.80 -12.81 -23.63
CA ALA A 412 22.74 -13.74 -22.49
C ALA A 412 23.93 -13.59 -21.50
N SER A 413 25.12 -13.16 -21.97
CA SER A 413 26.29 -12.92 -21.13
C SER A 413 26.29 -11.59 -20.35
N GLN A 414 25.37 -10.67 -20.65
CA GLN A 414 25.17 -9.37 -19.98
C GLN A 414 23.83 -9.27 -19.26
N GLN A 415 22.99 -10.30 -19.35
CA GLN A 415 21.79 -10.42 -18.53
C GLN A 415 22.28 -10.50 -17.07
N GLY A 416 22.00 -9.46 -16.29
CA GLY A 416 22.31 -9.48 -14.87
C GLY A 416 21.64 -10.69 -14.22
N VAL A 417 22.33 -11.30 -13.24
CA VAL A 417 21.99 -12.55 -12.54
C VAL A 417 20.58 -12.57 -11.88
N MET A 418 19.82 -11.49 -11.94
CA MET A 418 18.47 -11.40 -11.37
C MET A 418 17.42 -11.80 -12.43
N THR A 419 17.17 -13.11 -12.54
CA THR A 419 16.06 -13.63 -13.34
C THR A 419 14.73 -13.33 -12.63
N VAL A 420 13.65 -13.14 -13.40
CA VAL A 420 12.26 -13.02 -12.89
C VAL A 420 11.91 -14.18 -11.91
N GLU A 421 12.64 -15.29 -12.02
CA GLU A 421 12.45 -16.51 -11.24
C GLU A 421 12.78 -16.33 -9.75
N ASP A 422 13.67 -15.41 -9.39
CA ASP A 422 14.03 -15.14 -7.98
C ASP A 422 12.85 -14.54 -7.19
N ASP A 423 11.99 -13.76 -7.85
CA ASP A 423 10.84 -13.07 -7.25
C ASP A 423 9.50 -13.82 -7.43
N LEU A 424 9.49 -14.89 -8.25
CA LEU A 424 8.31 -15.74 -8.47
C LEU A 424 7.75 -16.37 -7.18
N PRO A 425 8.57 -16.79 -6.19
CA PRO A 425 8.08 -17.26 -4.89
C PRO A 425 7.27 -16.19 -4.13
N MET A 426 7.67 -14.92 -4.21
CA MET A 426 6.95 -13.81 -3.57
C MET A 426 5.62 -13.53 -4.26
N ILE A 427 5.61 -13.52 -5.59
CA ILE A 427 4.39 -13.35 -6.39
C ILE A 427 3.43 -14.50 -6.09
N ASN A 428 3.90 -15.76 -6.13
CA ASN A 428 3.08 -16.95 -5.86
C ASN A 428 2.54 -16.96 -4.43
N LYS A 429 3.34 -16.57 -3.44
CA LYS A 429 2.85 -16.40 -2.06
C LYS A 429 1.76 -15.34 -1.98
N THR A 430 1.87 -14.27 -2.76
CA THR A 430 0.88 -13.18 -2.79
C THR A 430 -0.38 -13.57 -3.58
N VAL A 431 -0.27 -14.44 -4.59
CA VAL A 431 -1.42 -15.07 -5.24
C VAL A 431 -2.22 -15.92 -4.25
N GLN A 432 -1.53 -16.52 -3.27
CA GLN A 432 -2.16 -17.24 -2.16
C GLN A 432 -2.59 -16.32 -1.00
N ALA A 433 -2.42 -15.00 -1.10
CA ALA A 433 -2.73 -14.08 -0.01
C ALA A 433 -4.25 -13.93 0.22
N ASP A 434 -4.59 -13.50 1.44
CA ASP A 434 -5.95 -13.40 1.97
C ASP A 434 -6.81 -12.27 1.37
N HIS A 435 -6.26 -11.35 0.58
CA HIS A 435 -6.97 -10.14 0.14
C HIS A 435 -7.17 -10.08 -1.38
N VAL A 436 -8.42 -10.03 -1.86
CA VAL A 436 -8.78 -10.01 -3.30
C VAL A 436 -8.05 -8.91 -4.08
N ALA A 437 -7.99 -7.69 -3.54
CA ALA A 437 -7.43 -6.54 -4.24
C ALA A 437 -5.96 -6.79 -4.67
N VAL A 438 -5.14 -7.26 -3.73
CA VAL A 438 -3.72 -7.56 -3.95
C VAL A 438 -3.57 -8.87 -4.73
N ARG A 439 -4.44 -9.87 -4.47
CA ARG A 439 -4.45 -11.15 -5.20
C ARG A 439 -4.65 -10.95 -6.70
N SER A 440 -5.61 -10.12 -7.11
CA SER A 440 -5.87 -9.83 -8.53
C SER A 440 -4.64 -9.26 -9.23
N MET A 441 -3.97 -8.29 -8.61
CA MET A 441 -2.71 -7.73 -9.14
C MET A 441 -1.59 -8.77 -9.20
N ALA A 442 -1.46 -9.64 -8.19
CA ALA A 442 -0.45 -10.69 -8.14
C ALA A 442 -0.68 -11.77 -9.22
N THR A 443 -1.92 -12.20 -9.43
CA THR A 443 -2.29 -13.15 -10.49
C THR A 443 -1.92 -12.58 -11.86
N ARG A 444 -2.20 -11.29 -12.11
CA ARG A 444 -1.78 -10.62 -13.35
C ARG A 444 -0.26 -10.54 -13.50
N CYS A 445 0.49 -10.38 -12.42
CA CYS A 445 1.95 -10.46 -12.50
C CYS A 445 2.39 -11.87 -12.90
N ALA A 446 1.85 -12.91 -12.26
CA ALA A 446 2.17 -14.31 -12.57
C ALA A 446 1.85 -14.67 -14.03
N ASP A 447 0.67 -14.30 -14.52
CA ASP A 447 0.25 -14.51 -15.91
C ASP A 447 1.19 -13.80 -16.91
N ALA A 448 1.64 -12.57 -16.59
CA ALA A 448 2.59 -11.84 -17.43
C ALA A 448 3.96 -12.53 -17.50
N VAL A 449 4.44 -13.07 -16.38
CA VAL A 449 5.68 -13.86 -16.35
C VAL A 449 5.52 -15.12 -17.19
N ASP A 450 4.41 -15.84 -17.03
CA ASP A 450 4.12 -17.05 -17.81
C ASP A 450 4.01 -16.76 -19.31
N LEU A 451 3.41 -15.63 -19.71
CA LEU A 451 3.35 -15.20 -21.11
C LEU A 451 4.75 -15.04 -21.70
N VAL A 452 5.64 -14.32 -21.00
CA VAL A 452 7.01 -14.08 -21.45
C VAL A 452 7.83 -15.38 -21.46
N ARG A 453 7.64 -16.24 -20.46
CA ARG A 453 8.30 -17.54 -20.38
C ARG A 453 7.90 -18.46 -21.53
N ARG A 454 6.60 -18.62 -21.80
CA ARG A 454 6.10 -19.43 -22.93
C ARG A 454 6.61 -18.92 -24.27
N PHE A 455 6.68 -17.61 -24.45
CA PHE A 455 7.23 -17.01 -25.66
C PHE A 455 8.72 -17.35 -25.84
N ARG A 456 9.51 -17.28 -24.75
CA ARG A 456 10.94 -17.63 -24.76
C ARG A 456 11.16 -19.11 -25.05
N ASP A 457 10.44 -19.99 -24.35
CA ASP A 457 10.57 -21.44 -24.47
C ASP A 457 10.17 -21.93 -25.88
N GLY A 458 9.16 -21.30 -26.48
CA GLY A 458 8.72 -21.60 -27.84
C GLY A 458 9.63 -21.08 -28.95
N ASN A 459 10.59 -20.19 -28.64
CA ASN A 459 11.42 -19.50 -29.63
C ASN A 459 12.90 -19.37 -29.21
N PRO A 460 13.62 -20.47 -28.94
CA PRO A 460 14.98 -20.43 -28.41
C PRO A 460 16.02 -19.81 -29.35
N ASP A 461 15.77 -19.82 -30.66
CA ASP A 461 16.71 -19.36 -31.70
C ASP A 461 16.57 -17.87 -32.07
N LEU A 462 15.63 -17.13 -31.46
CA LEU A 462 15.41 -15.71 -31.74
C LEU A 462 16.50 -14.81 -31.14
N LYS A 463 17.61 -14.64 -31.86
CA LYS A 463 18.77 -13.86 -31.40
C LYS A 463 18.74 -12.36 -31.74
N LEU A 464 17.80 -11.89 -32.56
CA LEU A 464 17.71 -10.51 -33.04
C LEU A 464 16.38 -9.85 -32.67
N ILE A 465 16.37 -8.51 -32.59
CA ILE A 465 15.14 -7.72 -32.42
C ILE A 465 14.26 -7.93 -33.66
N ASN A 466 13.11 -8.58 -33.49
CA ASN A 466 12.14 -8.84 -34.55
C ASN A 466 10.72 -8.41 -34.12
N HIS A 467 9.77 -8.51 -35.05
CA HIS A 467 8.37 -8.14 -34.80
C HIS A 467 7.70 -9.01 -33.74
N LEU A 468 8.10 -10.27 -33.58
CA LEU A 468 7.56 -11.19 -32.57
C LEU A 468 7.97 -10.79 -31.15
N ASN A 469 9.23 -10.41 -30.96
CA ASN A 469 9.77 -9.90 -29.70
C ASN A 469 9.06 -8.60 -29.29
N VAL A 470 8.85 -7.70 -30.25
CA VAL A 470 8.12 -6.45 -30.02
C VAL A 470 6.64 -6.75 -29.72
N GLY A 471 6.03 -7.70 -30.42
CA GLY A 471 4.66 -8.16 -30.15
C GLY A 471 4.49 -8.68 -28.72
N CYS A 472 5.33 -9.63 -28.30
CA CYS A 472 5.34 -10.17 -26.94
C CYS A 472 5.51 -9.08 -25.88
N PHE A 473 6.41 -8.11 -26.11
CA PHE A 473 6.56 -6.96 -25.23
C PHE A 473 5.29 -6.10 -25.16
N LEU A 474 4.66 -5.80 -26.30
CA LEU A 474 3.43 -5.01 -26.34
C LEU A 474 2.26 -5.75 -25.67
N ASP A 475 2.18 -7.06 -25.82
CA ASP A 475 1.18 -7.89 -25.13
C ASP A 475 1.41 -7.89 -23.61
N CYS A 476 2.65 -8.06 -23.16
CA CYS A 476 3.03 -7.96 -21.76
C CYS A 476 2.71 -6.56 -21.19
N LEU A 477 3.06 -5.50 -21.93
CA LEU A 477 2.77 -4.12 -21.58
C LEU A 477 1.27 -3.88 -21.44
N LYS A 478 0.49 -4.29 -22.45
CA LYS A 478 -0.96 -4.17 -22.46
C LYS A 478 -1.55 -4.88 -21.24
N PHE A 479 -1.13 -6.11 -20.99
CA PHE A 479 -1.61 -6.94 -19.89
C PHE A 479 -1.36 -6.30 -18.51
N LEU A 480 -0.15 -5.79 -18.27
CA LEU A 480 0.22 -5.14 -17.01
C LEU A 480 -0.40 -3.74 -16.84
N ILE A 481 -0.64 -3.00 -17.93
CA ILE A 481 -1.26 -1.67 -17.86
C ILE A 481 -2.77 -1.77 -17.68
N GLU A 482 -3.42 -2.74 -18.30
CA GLU A 482 -4.87 -2.99 -18.16
C GLU A 482 -5.23 -3.55 -16.78
N THR A 483 -4.24 -4.02 -16.01
CA THR A 483 -4.43 -4.39 -14.60
C THR A 483 -4.79 -3.13 -13.80
N PRO A 484 -6.00 -3.07 -13.20
CA PRO A 484 -6.46 -1.89 -12.48
C PRO A 484 -5.61 -1.65 -11.23
N LEU A 485 -5.23 -0.40 -11.02
CA LEU A 485 -4.40 -0.01 -9.88
C LEU A 485 -5.25 0.09 -8.61
N CYS A 486 -5.16 -0.92 -7.73
CA CYS A 486 -5.82 -0.85 -6.43
C CYS A 486 -5.20 0.28 -5.59
N PHE A 487 -6.00 1.26 -5.14
CA PHE A 487 -5.48 2.35 -4.30
C PHE A 487 -5.34 1.86 -2.85
N PRO A 488 -4.14 1.92 -2.26
CA PRO A 488 -3.89 1.41 -0.92
C PRO A 488 -4.60 2.27 0.13
N ARG A 489 -4.91 1.69 1.30
CA ARG A 489 -5.54 2.42 2.42
C ARG A 489 -4.73 3.66 2.81
N PHE A 490 -3.41 3.52 2.84
CA PHE A 490 -2.47 4.58 3.19
C PHE A 490 -2.57 5.81 2.25
N MET A 491 -3.15 5.67 1.05
CA MET A 491 -3.43 6.81 0.17
C MET A 491 -4.46 7.78 0.76
N PHE A 492 -5.38 7.30 1.59
CA PHE A 492 -6.51 8.06 2.12
C PHE A 492 -6.43 8.28 3.63
N GLN A 493 -5.91 7.31 4.37
CA GLN A 493 -5.94 7.28 5.82
C GLN A 493 -4.69 6.62 6.39
N THR A 494 -4.12 7.26 7.40
CA THR A 494 -3.02 6.77 8.21
C THR A 494 -3.57 6.38 9.59
N LEU A 495 -3.27 5.17 10.08
CA LEU A 495 -3.81 4.68 11.36
C LEU A 495 -2.92 5.03 12.56
N GLN A 496 -1.62 5.14 12.30
CA GLN A 496 -0.58 5.45 13.28
C GLN A 496 0.27 6.58 12.72
N THR A 497 0.79 7.45 13.58
CA THR A 497 1.70 8.53 13.16
C THR A 497 2.95 8.48 14.02
N THR A 498 4.04 7.99 13.45
CA THR A 498 5.33 7.88 14.12
C THR A 498 6.22 9.05 13.70
N SER A 499 6.69 9.87 14.65
CA SER A 499 7.55 11.01 14.35
C SER A 499 8.77 11.05 15.25
N ILE A 500 9.96 11.15 14.66
CA ILE A 500 11.22 11.31 15.37
C ILE A 500 11.56 12.80 15.37
N LYS A 501 11.89 13.36 16.54
CA LYS A 501 12.44 14.71 16.65
C LYS A 501 13.95 14.60 16.76
N LEU A 502 14.64 15.16 15.77
CA LEU A 502 16.09 15.17 15.71
C LEU A 502 16.63 16.51 16.19
N ALA A 503 17.48 16.48 17.21
CA ALA A 503 18.23 17.64 17.66
C ALA A 503 19.72 17.41 17.39
N VAL A 504 20.34 18.36 16.71
CA VAL A 504 21.78 18.33 16.41
C VAL A 504 22.45 19.45 17.20
N SER A 505 23.54 19.10 17.88
CA SER A 505 24.39 20.02 18.64
C SER A 505 25.86 19.86 18.24
N PRO A 506 26.66 20.94 18.20
CA PRO A 506 26.33 22.33 18.54
C PRO A 506 25.33 23.00 17.58
N GLN A 507 24.54 23.94 18.10
CA GLN A 507 23.67 24.81 17.29
C GLN A 507 24.38 26.14 16.98
N PRO A 508 24.17 26.73 15.79
CA PRO A 508 24.74 28.04 15.48
C PRO A 508 24.15 29.12 16.40
N ARG A 509 24.93 30.16 16.70
CA ARG A 509 24.51 31.26 17.62
C ARG A 509 23.32 32.04 17.07
N VAL A 510 23.17 32.07 15.74
CA VAL A 510 22.03 32.65 15.00
C VAL A 510 21.56 31.64 13.95
N ALA A 511 20.24 31.50 13.79
CA ALA A 511 19.66 30.59 12.79
C ALA A 511 20.14 30.97 11.37
N GLY A 512 20.81 30.03 10.69
CA GLY A 512 21.36 30.21 9.34
C GLY A 512 22.85 30.53 9.26
N GLU A 513 23.54 30.79 10.37
CA GLU A 513 24.99 30.98 10.38
C GLU A 513 25.78 29.65 10.43
N ALA A 514 26.97 29.64 9.85
CA ALA A 514 27.85 28.47 9.84
C ALA A 514 28.67 28.37 11.14
N ILE A 515 28.84 27.15 11.65
CA ILE A 515 29.70 26.88 12.81
C ILE A 515 31.16 26.93 12.37
N THR A 516 31.98 27.75 13.02
CA THR A 516 33.38 27.94 12.65
C THR A 516 34.30 26.95 13.37
N THR A 517 35.20 26.28 12.65
CA THR A 517 36.22 25.38 13.22
C THR A 517 37.57 25.56 12.52
N THR A 518 38.69 25.13 13.13
CA THR A 518 40.03 25.18 12.52
C THR A 518 40.35 23.87 11.81
N ILE A 519 41.16 23.93 10.74
CA ILE A 519 41.61 22.72 10.03
C ILE A 519 42.44 21.83 10.96
N GLY A 520 42.22 20.51 10.89
CA GLY A 520 42.88 19.53 11.76
C GLY A 520 42.27 19.40 13.17
N SER A 521 41.35 20.28 13.57
CA SER A 521 40.55 20.11 14.79
C SER A 521 39.40 19.14 14.58
N GLN A 522 39.01 18.42 15.64
CA GLN A 522 37.83 17.54 15.63
C GLN A 522 36.59 18.34 16.07
N LEU A 523 35.56 18.37 15.24
CA LEU A 523 34.24 18.88 15.64
C LEU A 523 33.39 17.71 16.16
N ALA A 524 33.05 17.76 17.44
CA ALA A 524 32.10 16.81 18.03
C ALA A 524 30.67 17.25 17.69
N VAL A 525 30.01 16.50 16.80
CA VAL A 525 28.59 16.66 16.51
C VAL A 525 27.84 15.62 17.33
N LYS A 526 27.10 16.09 18.34
CA LYS A 526 26.19 15.24 19.13
C LYS A 526 24.79 15.33 18.53
N VAL A 527 24.26 14.18 18.17
CA VAL A 527 22.97 13.98 17.52
C VAL A 527 22.05 13.21 18.47
N GLU A 528 20.89 13.76 18.79
CA GLU A 528 19.85 13.15 19.64
C GLU A 528 18.60 12.88 18.76
N GLY A 529 18.04 11.65 18.72
CA GLY A 529 17.05 11.15 17.70
C GLY A 529 16.56 9.69 17.89
N ILE A 530 16.02 8.96 16.85
CA ILE A 530 15.67 7.47 16.75
C ILE A 530 16.13 6.89 15.33
N VAL A 531 16.45 5.59 15.05
CA VAL A 531 17.75 5.00 14.45
C VAL A 531 17.79 4.11 13.12
N GLN A 532 18.85 4.21 12.23
CA GLN A 532 19.65 3.13 11.49
C GLN A 532 19.48 2.73 9.94
N PRO A 533 20.33 1.91 9.17
CA PRO A 533 21.34 2.28 8.08
C PRO A 533 21.49 1.48 6.70
N ILE A 534 22.37 1.91 5.72
CA ILE A 534 23.45 1.19 4.88
C ILE A 534 24.21 2.12 3.83
N GLU A 535 25.48 1.80 3.48
CA GLU A 535 26.69 2.53 2.92
C GLU A 535 26.73 2.91 1.40
N SER A 536 27.48 3.90 0.85
CA SER A 536 28.93 4.25 0.96
C SER A 536 29.32 5.66 0.39
N SER A 537 30.53 6.13 0.77
CA SER A 537 31.27 7.40 0.47
C SER A 537 31.09 8.59 1.45
N THR A 538 32.12 8.88 2.26
CA THR A 538 32.17 9.90 3.35
C THR A 538 30.90 9.98 4.21
N SER A 539 30.35 8.83 4.59
CA SER A 539 29.20 8.72 5.49
C SER A 539 29.62 7.92 6.73
N MET A 540 29.46 8.51 7.92
CA MET A 540 29.60 7.79 9.20
C MET A 540 28.20 7.31 9.62
N ASN A 541 28.06 6.02 9.92
CA ASN A 541 26.84 5.40 10.40
C ASN A 541 27.01 4.95 11.87
N LYS A 542 25.95 5.08 12.67
CA LYS A 542 25.94 4.56 14.05
C LYS A 542 24.58 3.98 14.42
N THR A 543 24.63 2.77 14.92
CA THR A 543 23.52 2.03 15.54
C THR A 543 23.41 2.36 17.01
N VAL A 544 22.21 2.68 17.47
CA VAL A 544 21.92 2.96 18.87
C VAL A 544 20.59 2.30 19.19
N GLU A 545 20.46 1.61 20.31
CA GLU A 545 19.14 1.20 20.80
C GLU A 545 18.58 2.35 21.66
N PRO A 546 17.37 2.86 21.38
CA PRO A 546 16.77 3.92 22.18
C PRO A 546 16.42 3.37 23.57
N HIS A 547 16.70 4.14 24.62
CA HIS A 547 16.33 3.81 25.98
C HIS A 547 15.30 4.83 26.48
N ASN A 548 14.11 4.38 26.86
CA ASN A 548 12.97 5.23 27.25
C ASN A 548 12.65 6.31 26.20
N ASP A 549 12.50 5.90 24.93
CA ASP A 549 12.16 6.77 23.79
C ASP A 549 13.19 7.87 23.47
N TYR A 550 14.43 7.72 23.97
CA TYR A 550 15.53 8.65 23.75
C TYR A 550 16.80 7.94 23.27
N PHE A 551 17.52 8.54 22.32
CA PHE A 551 18.91 8.17 22.04
C PHE A 551 19.85 9.36 21.99
N SER A 552 21.15 9.06 22.09
CA SER A 552 22.24 9.99 21.78
C SER A 552 23.37 9.29 21.02
N ALA A 553 23.79 9.88 19.91
CA ALA A 553 24.96 9.49 19.14
C ALA A 553 25.96 10.67 19.06
N GLN A 554 27.24 10.35 18.94
CA GLN A 554 28.30 11.34 18.74
C GLN A 554 29.12 10.93 17.52
N PHE A 555 29.38 11.90 16.66
CA PHE A 555 30.20 11.77 15.47
C PHE A 555 31.34 12.78 15.54
N LEU A 556 32.55 12.34 15.21
CA LEU A 556 33.73 13.18 15.15
C LEU A 556 34.08 13.44 13.69
N LEU A 557 33.95 14.69 13.27
CA LEU A 557 34.25 15.12 11.90
C LEU A 557 35.61 15.80 11.86
N THR A 558 36.46 15.36 10.93
CA THR A 558 37.74 16.00 10.62
C THR A 558 37.66 16.64 9.25
N PHE A 559 37.98 17.94 9.17
CA PHE A 559 37.96 18.69 7.92
C PHE A 559 39.38 18.93 7.42
N ALA A 560 39.70 18.35 6.26
CA ALA A 560 41.04 18.40 5.66
C ALA A 560 41.27 19.64 4.77
N THR A 561 40.22 20.40 4.46
CA THR A 561 40.28 21.58 3.57
C THR A 561 39.64 22.79 4.23
N ALA A 562 40.17 23.98 3.95
CA ALA A 562 39.55 25.25 4.28
C ALA A 562 38.32 25.48 3.39
N GLY A 563 37.23 26.02 3.93
CA GLY A 563 36.04 26.33 3.13
C GLY A 563 34.73 26.24 3.91
N LEU A 564 33.62 26.28 3.18
CA LEU A 564 32.29 26.02 3.71
C LEU A 564 31.89 24.58 3.39
N HIS A 565 31.63 23.80 4.42
CA HIS A 565 31.19 22.41 4.36
C HIS A 565 29.73 22.31 4.78
N GLN A 566 28.98 21.42 4.13
CA GLN A 566 27.61 21.08 4.52
C GLN A 566 27.60 19.66 5.07
N VAL A 567 27.13 19.51 6.31
CA VAL A 567 26.99 18.23 7.01
C VAL A 567 25.51 17.89 7.03
N PHE A 568 25.15 16.75 6.47
CA PHE A 568 23.78 16.22 6.51
C PHE A 568 23.72 15.11 7.56
N VAL A 569 22.74 15.21 8.45
CA VAL A 569 22.45 14.21 9.47
C VAL A 569 21.08 13.65 9.13
N GLU A 570 21.01 12.36 8.86
CA GLU A 570 19.75 11.67 8.56
C GLU A 570 19.49 10.61 9.62
N THR A 571 18.22 10.40 9.92
CA THR A 571 17.76 9.30 10.75
C THR A 571 16.90 8.37 9.90
N ALA A 572 16.93 7.10 10.24
CA ALA A 572 16.07 6.07 9.67
C ALA A 572 15.60 5.18 10.85
N LEU A 573 14.83 4.14 10.60
CA LEU A 573 14.34 3.19 11.61
C LEU A 573 14.74 1.77 11.18
N LEU A 574 15.16 0.93 12.11
CA LEU A 574 15.16 -0.52 11.94
C LEU A 574 14.00 -1.13 12.73
N ASP A 575 13.30 -2.05 12.11
CA ASP A 575 12.30 -2.86 12.78
C ASP A 575 12.90 -4.15 13.37
N THR A 576 12.03 -4.95 13.99
CA THR A 576 12.41 -6.23 14.63
C THR A 576 12.85 -7.31 13.63
N PHE A 577 12.70 -7.09 12.34
CA PHE A 577 13.13 -7.99 11.26
C PHE A 577 14.36 -7.45 10.52
N ASP A 578 15.06 -6.47 11.10
CA ASP A 578 16.20 -5.77 10.52
C ASP A 578 15.88 -5.06 9.19
N ALA A 579 14.61 -4.74 8.92
CA ALA A 579 14.25 -3.98 7.73
C ALA A 579 14.49 -2.49 7.93
N LEU A 580 15.10 -1.87 6.92
CA LEU A 580 15.48 -0.46 6.90
C LEU A 580 14.34 0.46 6.44
N TRP A 581 14.01 1.44 7.27
CA TRP A 581 12.96 2.43 7.02
C TRP A 581 13.51 3.85 6.97
N ASN A 582 13.51 4.45 5.79
CA ASN A 582 13.99 5.82 5.53
C ASN A 582 12.93 6.89 5.87
N ALA A 583 12.32 6.77 7.05
CA ALA A 583 11.21 7.61 7.51
C ALA A 583 11.63 8.69 8.53
N GLY A 584 12.91 8.77 8.88
CA GLY A 584 13.40 9.73 9.88
C GLY A 584 13.67 11.13 9.31
N PRO A 585 13.66 12.17 10.16
CA PRO A 585 14.02 13.53 9.80
C PRO A 585 15.47 13.64 9.30
N LYS A 586 15.68 14.65 8.47
CA LYS A 586 16.98 15.08 7.96
C LYS A 586 17.29 16.46 8.52
N ALA A 587 18.49 16.64 9.05
CA ALA A 587 19.01 17.92 9.50
C ALA A 587 20.25 18.28 8.69
N GLN A 588 20.45 19.57 8.45
CA GLN A 588 21.61 20.09 7.74
C GLN A 588 22.32 21.10 8.63
N LEU A 589 23.65 20.99 8.71
CA LEU A 589 24.53 21.90 9.42
C LEU A 589 25.56 22.47 8.45
N SER A 590 25.75 23.79 8.47
CA SER A 590 26.84 24.44 7.73
C SER A 590 28.03 24.65 8.66
N VAL A 591 29.22 24.19 8.24
CA VAL A 591 30.47 24.31 8.98
C VAL A 591 31.47 25.08 8.14
N LYS A 592 32.13 26.08 8.71
CA LYS A 592 33.16 26.87 8.02
C LYS A 592 34.52 26.59 8.64
N THR A 593 35.46 26.10 7.84
CA THR A 593 36.81 25.75 8.27
C THR A 593 37.82 26.77 7.80
N PHE A 594 38.75 27.15 8.67
CA PHE A 594 39.81 28.11 8.38
C PHE A 594 41.21 27.49 8.58
N GLU A 595 42.17 27.90 7.76
CA GLU A 595 43.60 27.62 7.98
C GLU A 595 44.10 28.41 9.19
N GLU A 596 44.88 27.74 10.05
CA GLU A 596 45.51 28.36 11.20
C GLU A 596 46.62 29.31 10.71
N SER A 597 46.38 30.62 10.79
CA SER A 597 47.42 31.62 10.53
C SER A 597 48.45 31.57 11.66
N GLY A 598 49.57 30.89 11.42
CA GLY A 598 50.68 30.80 12.37
C GLY A 598 51.17 32.19 12.80
N SER A 599 51.13 32.45 14.11
CA SER A 599 51.79 33.62 14.69
C SER A 599 53.31 33.42 14.64
N SER A 600 54.02 34.17 13.81
CA SER A 600 55.46 34.40 13.98
C SER A 600 55.71 35.86 14.37
N LYS A 601 56.16 36.06 15.61
CA LYS A 601 56.88 37.27 16.02
C LYS A 601 58.28 37.21 15.42
N THR A 602 58.67 38.24 14.66
CA THR A 602 60.07 38.69 14.59
C THR A 602 60.16 40.18 14.26
N THR A 603 60.94 40.86 15.08
CA THR A 603 61.33 42.26 15.12
C THR A 603 62.08 42.72 13.86
N SER A 604 61.77 43.91 13.36
CA SER A 604 62.82 44.87 12.93
C SER A 604 62.33 46.31 12.99
N SER A 605 63.19 47.14 13.56
CA SER A 605 63.07 48.56 13.85
C SER A 605 63.21 49.44 12.60
N SER A 606 62.43 50.51 12.50
CA SER A 606 62.98 51.81 12.11
C SER A 606 62.11 52.97 12.61
N SER A 607 62.82 53.95 13.15
CA SER A 607 62.40 55.19 13.78
C SER A 607 61.99 56.26 12.77
N SER A 608 60.94 57.04 13.08
CA SER A 608 60.95 58.49 12.89
C SER A 608 59.87 59.15 13.76
N ALA A 609 60.23 60.30 14.30
CA ALA A 609 59.57 61.01 15.39
C ALA A 609 58.66 62.15 14.90
N ALA A 610 57.89 62.69 15.86
CA ALA A 610 57.14 63.95 15.88
C ALA A 610 55.80 63.94 15.08
N SER A 611 54.68 64.49 15.55
CA SER A 611 54.41 65.43 16.63
C SER A 611 52.93 65.36 17.08
N ARG A 612 52.73 65.68 18.36
CA ARG A 612 51.47 65.91 19.09
C ARG A 612 50.50 66.88 18.39
N ALA A 613 49.20 66.58 18.43
CA ALA A 613 48.15 67.57 18.71
C ALA A 613 46.90 66.88 19.28
N THR A 614 46.59 67.23 20.52
CA THR A 614 45.36 67.00 21.29
C THR A 614 44.18 67.80 20.75
N ALA A 615 42.95 67.28 20.89
CA ALA A 615 41.85 67.87 21.69
C ALA A 615 40.43 67.70 21.10
N THR A 616 39.53 67.29 22.00
CA THR A 616 38.14 67.77 22.24
C THR A 616 37.01 67.53 21.23
N ALA A 617 36.07 66.70 21.73
CA ALA A 617 34.60 66.82 21.72
C ALA A 617 33.95 68.08 21.10
N THR A 618 32.88 67.86 20.32
CA THR A 618 31.58 68.54 20.49
C THR A 618 30.44 67.87 19.71
N SER A 619 29.33 67.66 20.42
CA SER A 619 27.92 67.63 20.00
C SER A 619 27.55 68.41 18.72
N SER A 620 26.66 67.86 17.88
CA SER A 620 25.26 68.30 17.72
C SER A 620 24.62 67.90 16.37
N ARG A 621 23.31 67.55 16.45
CA ARG A 621 22.19 67.74 15.51
C ARG A 621 22.49 67.68 14.00
N SER A 622 21.79 66.85 13.22
CA SER A 622 20.35 66.97 12.90
C SER A 622 19.84 65.70 12.22
#